data_AF-A0A6V7JD66-F1
#
_entry.id   AF-A0A6V7JD66-F1
#
_cell.length_a   1.000
_cell.length_b   1.000
_cell.length_c   1.000
_cell.angle_alpha   90.00
_cell.angle_beta   90.00
_cell.angle_gamma   90.00
#
_symmetry.space_group_name_H-M   'P 1'
#
loop_
_entity.id
_entity.type
_entity.pdbx_description
1 polymer ?
#
loop_
_entity_poly.entity_id
_entity_poly.type
_entity_poly.pdbx_seq_one_letter_code
_entity_poly.pdbx_strand_id
1 'polypeptide(L)'
;ILLDLAKRGGAIKDATYGGEAFIGIHDLFSEGEWVTIFNDSIYKSGYSKWLTNQPDNANGVENCAALVLRESLGTMNDLPCTYKQPFFCEIPESRLY
;
A
#
# COMPACT_ATOMS: atom_id res chain seq x y z
N ILE A 1 10.68 8.20 -4.85
CA ILE A 1 9.47 9.06 -4.85
C ILE A 1 8.63 8.84 -3.59
N LEU A 2 7.85 7.75 -3.44
CA LEU A 2 6.96 7.57 -2.28
C LEU A 2 7.70 7.59 -0.94
N LEU A 3 8.84 6.90 -0.87
CA LEU A 3 9.71 6.90 0.32
C LEU A 3 10.28 8.29 0.65
N ASP A 4 10.54 9.11 -0.37
CA ASP A 4 11.03 10.48 -0.19
C ASP A 4 9.89 11.43 0.22
N LEU A 5 8.65 11.16 -0.21
CA LEU A 5 7.45 11.84 0.30
C LEU A 5 7.24 11.48 1.77
N ALA A 6 7.35 10.20 2.14
CA ALA A 6 7.23 9.75 3.52
C ALA A 6 8.23 10.44 4.46
N LYS A 7 9.51 10.54 4.05
CA LYS A 7 10.56 11.22 4.83
C LYS A 7 10.31 12.72 5.01
N ARG A 8 9.65 13.36 4.04
CA ARG A 8 9.26 14.78 4.11
C ARG A 8 7.97 14.98 4.89
N GLY A 9 7.11 13.97 4.92
CA GLY A 9 5.96 13.92 5.82
C GLY A 9 6.45 13.91 7.26
N GLY A 10 5.82 14.72 8.12
CA GLY A 10 6.10 14.67 9.54
C GLY A 10 5.78 13.30 10.15
N ALA A 11 5.96 13.17 11.47
CA ALA A 11 5.64 11.93 12.16
C ALA A 11 4.19 11.48 11.89
N ILE A 12 4.03 10.21 11.51
CA ILE A 12 2.72 9.55 11.40
C ILE A 12 2.10 9.49 12.80
N LYS A 13 0.87 9.98 12.94
CA LYS A 13 0.11 9.99 14.19
C LYS A 13 -1.16 9.16 14.03
N ASP A 14 -1.57 8.49 15.11
CA ASP A 14 -2.82 7.75 15.22
C ASP A 14 -3.05 6.68 14.15
N ALA A 15 -1.97 6.05 13.68
CA ALA A 15 -2.01 4.93 12.75
C ALA A 15 -2.02 3.59 13.51
N THR A 16 -2.77 2.61 13.03
CA THR A 16 -2.77 1.25 13.58
C THR A 16 -1.37 0.64 13.51
N TYR A 17 -0.64 0.86 12.41
CA TYR A 17 0.76 0.49 12.24
C TYR A 17 1.59 1.69 11.80
N GLY A 18 2.29 2.33 12.76
CA GLY A 18 3.02 3.58 12.53
C GLY A 18 4.24 3.52 11.60
N GLY A 19 4.47 2.40 10.92
CA GLY A 19 5.55 2.18 9.97
C GLY A 19 5.09 1.85 8.55
N GLU A 20 3.79 1.93 8.27
CA GLU A 20 3.20 1.53 7.00
C GLU A 20 2.22 2.58 6.50
N ALA A 21 2.04 2.64 5.18
CA ALA A 21 1.09 3.56 4.56
C ALA A 21 0.39 2.87 3.39
N PHE A 22 -0.94 2.98 3.32
CA PHE A 22 -1.69 2.42 2.22
C PHE A 22 -1.27 3.03 0.89
N ILE A 23 -1.25 2.16 -0.10
CA ILE A 23 -1.17 2.49 -1.51
C ILE A 23 -2.46 2.02 -2.18
N GLY A 24 -2.80 2.58 -3.33
CA GLY A 24 -4.07 2.29 -4.01
C GLY A 24 -4.11 0.91 -4.67
N ILE A 25 -3.91 -0.17 -3.89
CA ILE A 25 -3.83 -1.56 -4.32
C ILE A 25 -4.63 -2.44 -3.34
N HIS A 26 -5.42 -3.37 -3.86
CA HIS A 26 -6.26 -4.30 -3.10
C HIS A 26 -6.46 -5.62 -3.86
N ASP A 27 -6.95 -6.66 -3.20
CA ASP A 27 -7.37 -7.93 -3.81
C ASP A 27 -8.82 -8.32 -3.44
N LEU A 28 -9.62 -7.35 -2.97
CA LEU A 28 -11.06 -7.49 -2.60
C LEU A 28 -11.97 -8.25 -3.58
N PHE A 29 -11.59 -8.40 -4.86
CA PHE A 29 -12.38 -9.14 -5.85
C PHE A 29 -12.09 -10.64 -5.85
N SER A 30 -10.84 -11.03 -5.58
CA SER A 30 -10.38 -12.40 -5.57
C SER A 30 -9.06 -12.45 -4.81
N GLU A 31 -9.03 -13.24 -3.75
CA GLU A 31 -7.85 -13.47 -2.92
C GLU A 31 -6.61 -13.79 -3.77
N GLY A 32 -5.52 -13.07 -3.55
CA GLY A 32 -4.26 -13.23 -4.26
C GLY A 32 -4.20 -12.55 -5.63
N GLU A 33 -5.31 -12.03 -6.15
CA GLU A 33 -5.37 -11.26 -7.40
C GLU A 33 -5.38 -9.76 -7.11
N TRP A 34 -4.17 -9.21 -6.99
CA TRP A 34 -3.95 -7.82 -6.64
C TRP A 34 -4.15 -6.87 -7.83
N VAL A 35 -5.00 -5.88 -7.62
CA VAL A 35 -5.31 -4.81 -8.57
C VAL A 35 -5.12 -3.43 -7.94
N THR A 36 -4.88 -2.43 -8.77
CA THR A 36 -4.97 -1.02 -8.36
C THR A 36 -6.43 -0.62 -8.17
N ILE A 37 -6.67 0.53 -7.54
CA ILE A 37 -8.01 1.16 -7.47
C ILE A 37 -8.61 1.51 -8.85
N PHE A 38 -7.86 1.33 -9.94
CA PHE A 38 -8.31 1.50 -11.32
C PHE A 38 -8.56 0.16 -12.03
N ASN A 39 -8.58 -0.95 -11.28
CA ASN A 39 -8.74 -2.32 -11.78
C ASN A 39 -7.61 -2.80 -12.70
N ASP A 40 -6.44 -2.19 -12.65
CA ASP A 40 -5.27 -2.70 -13.35
C ASP A 40 -4.50 -3.69 -12.46
N SER A 41 -4.11 -4.83 -13.02
CA SER A 41 -3.21 -5.77 -12.33
C SER A 41 -1.94 -5.05 -11.87
N ILE A 42 -1.51 -5.31 -10.62
CA ILE A 42 -0.31 -4.68 -10.07
C ILE A 42 0.95 -4.97 -10.89
N TYR A 43 1.01 -6.08 -11.62
CA TYR A 43 2.15 -6.42 -12.47
C TYR A 43 2.29 -5.43 -13.63
N LYS A 44 1.19 -4.81 -14.10
CA LYS A 44 1.24 -3.73 -15.10
C LYS A 44 1.90 -2.46 -14.54
N SER A 45 1.79 -2.23 -13.24
CA SER A 45 2.44 -1.07 -12.59
C SER A 45 3.97 -1.23 -12.50
N GLY A 46 4.49 -2.44 -12.73
CA GLY A 46 5.91 -2.76 -12.56
C GLY A 46 6.36 -2.84 -11.10
N TYR A 47 5.41 -2.84 -10.16
CA TYR A 47 5.68 -2.83 -8.73
C TYR A 47 4.85 -3.89 -7.98
N SER A 48 5.51 -4.98 -7.61
CA SER A 48 4.93 -6.11 -6.85
C SER A 48 5.95 -6.65 -5.84
N LYS A 49 6.63 -5.74 -5.12
CA LYS A 49 7.68 -6.08 -4.17
C LYS A 49 7.08 -6.30 -2.78
N TRP A 50 6.72 -7.53 -2.49
CA TRP A 50 6.21 -7.92 -1.19
C TRP A 50 7.32 -8.08 -0.15
N LEU A 51 6.99 -7.84 1.12
CA LEU A 51 7.82 -8.19 2.26
C LEU A 51 7.98 -9.72 2.29
N THR A 52 9.07 -10.22 2.85
CA THR A 52 9.25 -11.67 3.03
C THR A 52 8.05 -12.28 3.74
N ASN A 53 7.51 -13.36 3.16
CA ASN A 53 6.29 -14.06 3.59
C ASN A 53 4.97 -13.33 3.34
N GLN A 54 4.98 -12.17 2.67
CA GLN A 54 3.76 -11.48 2.27
C GLN A 54 3.42 -11.67 0.79
N PRO A 55 2.14 -11.55 0.41
CA PRO A 55 0.97 -11.41 1.30
C PRO A 55 0.62 -12.73 2.02
N ASP A 56 0.20 -12.65 3.28
CA ASP A 56 -0.11 -13.80 4.14
C ASP A 56 -1.59 -13.90 4.53
N ASN A 57 -2.37 -12.85 4.24
CA ASN A 57 -3.77 -12.71 4.53
C ASN A 57 -4.12 -13.12 5.97
N ALA A 58 -3.45 -12.50 6.95
CA ALA A 58 -3.60 -12.90 8.34
C ALA A 58 -5.07 -12.85 8.79
N ASN A 59 -5.57 -13.99 9.28
CA ASN A 59 -6.97 -14.20 9.68
C ASN A 59 -8.01 -14.05 8.54
N GLY A 60 -7.59 -14.03 7.28
CA GLY A 60 -8.51 -13.97 6.13
C GLY A 60 -9.16 -12.60 5.93
N VAL A 61 -8.52 -11.52 6.38
CA VAL A 61 -9.10 -10.16 6.37
C VAL A 61 -8.19 -9.09 5.75
N GLU A 62 -7.00 -9.43 5.27
CA GLU A 62 -6.00 -8.45 4.85
C GLU A 62 -6.04 -8.23 3.33
N ASN A 63 -6.90 -7.28 2.90
CA ASN A 63 -7.23 -7.12 1.49
C ASN A 63 -6.68 -5.81 0.87
N CYS A 64 -5.86 -5.06 1.62
CA CYS A 64 -5.32 -3.77 1.19
C CYS A 64 -3.80 -3.73 1.35
N ALA A 65 -3.09 -3.32 0.30
CA ALA A 65 -1.64 -3.25 0.35
C ALA A 65 -1.16 -1.95 1.00
N ALA A 66 -0.15 -2.07 1.86
CA ALA A 66 0.55 -0.98 2.50
C ALA A 66 2.05 -1.03 2.21
N LEU A 67 2.62 0.13 1.92
CA LEU A 67 4.05 0.31 1.73
C LEU A 67 4.75 0.38 3.09
N VAL A 68 5.79 -0.42 3.28
CA VAL A 68 6.60 -0.40 4.50
C VAL A 68 7.60 0.77 4.45
N LEU A 69 7.56 1.62 5.48
CA LEU A 69 8.29 2.88 5.59
C LEU A 69 9.43 2.85 6.62
N ARG A 70 9.69 1.70 7.25
CA ARG A 70 10.76 1.51 8.23
C ARG A 70 11.66 0.32 7.85
N GLU A 71 11.55 -0.79 8.57
CA GLU A 71 12.29 -2.02 8.29
C GLU A 71 11.80 -2.61 6.97
N SER A 72 12.69 -3.13 6.12
CA SER A 72 12.32 -3.56 4.75
C SER A 72 11.69 -2.45 3.90
N LEU A 73 12.30 -1.26 3.94
CA LEU A 73 11.83 -0.06 3.26
C LEU A 73 11.47 -0.30 1.78
N GLY A 74 10.24 0.05 1.40
CA GLY A 74 9.79 -0.08 0.02
C GLY A 74 9.38 -1.51 -0.37
N THR A 75 9.13 -2.39 0.59
CA THR A 75 8.32 -3.59 0.35
C THR A 75 6.86 -3.34 0.69
N MET A 76 5.97 -4.26 0.33
CA MET A 76 4.55 -4.21 0.62
C MET A 76 4.16 -5.26 1.65
N ASN A 77 3.20 -4.91 2.49
CA ASN A 77 2.48 -5.79 3.40
C ASN A 77 1.00 -5.69 3.05
N ASP A 78 0.23 -6.76 3.20
CA ASP A 78 -1.23 -6.71 3.21
C ASP A 78 -1.71 -6.40 4.63
N LEU A 79 -2.78 -5.62 4.72
CA LEU A 79 -3.42 -5.23 5.97
C LEU A 79 -4.95 -5.23 5.78
N PRO A 80 -5.73 -5.37 6.87
CA PRO A 80 -7.15 -5.09 6.85
C PRO A 80 -7.41 -3.67 6.38
N CYS A 81 -8.25 -3.55 5.35
CA CYS A 81 -8.64 -2.26 4.78
C CYS A 81 -9.33 -1.33 5.80
N THR A 82 -9.82 -1.88 6.92
CA THR A 82 -10.45 -1.14 8.01
C THR A 82 -9.45 -0.45 8.93
N TYR A 83 -8.15 -0.76 8.84
CA TYR A 83 -7.13 -0.12 9.66
C TYR A 83 -6.99 1.36 9.30
N LYS A 84 -6.78 2.17 10.34
CA LYS A 84 -6.46 3.58 10.15
C LYS A 84 -4.97 3.69 9.85
N GLN A 85 -4.63 3.98 8.60
CA GLN A 85 -3.25 4.20 8.17
C GLN A 85 -3.12 5.52 7.40
N PRO A 86 -1.93 6.13 7.36
CA PRO A 86 -1.63 7.13 6.33
C PRO A 86 -1.70 6.48 4.95
N PHE A 87 -1.82 7.30 3.91
CA PHE A 87 -1.92 6.81 2.53
C PHE A 87 -1.27 7.78 1.55
N PHE A 88 -0.83 7.25 0.40
CA PHE A 88 -0.35 8.05 -0.71
C PHE A 88 -1.45 8.30 -1.72
N CYS A 89 -1.57 9.54 -2.18
CA CYS A 89 -2.39 9.91 -3.32
C CYS A 89 -1.52 10.12 -4.56
N GLU A 90 -2.03 9.71 -5.71
CA GLU A 90 -1.48 10.06 -7.01
C GLU A 90 -2.44 11.02 -7.72
N ILE A 91 -1.91 12.12 -8.26
CA ILE A 91 -2.69 13.07 -9.05
C ILE A 91 -2.29 12.84 -10.52
N PRO A 92 -3.22 12.45 -11.40
CA PRO A 92 -2.94 12.29 -12.82
C PRO A 92 -2.46 13.60 -13.44
N GLU A 93 -1.52 13.54 -14.38
CA GLU A 93 -1.05 14.72 -15.10
C GLU A 93 -2.18 15.49 -15.80
N SER A 94 -3.23 14.79 -16.23
CA SER A 94 -4.43 15.40 -16.83
C SER A 94 -5.21 16.32 -15.89
N ARG A 95 -4.93 16.30 -14.58
CA ARG A 95 -5.52 17.21 -13.60
C ARG A 95 -4.61 18.39 -13.24
N LEU A 96 -3.43 18.50 -13.85
CA LEU A 96 -2.47 19.56 -13.58
C LEU A 96 -2.59 20.75 -14.54
N TYR A 97 -3.51 20.68 -15.52
CA TYR A 97 -3.77 21.73 -16.51
C TYR A 97 -5.26 22.00 -16.67
#